data_AF-U1RBP1-F1
#
_entry.id   AF-U1RBP1-F1
#
_cell.length_a   1.000
_cell.length_b   1.000
_cell.length_c   1.000
_cell.angle_alpha   90.00
_cell.angle_beta   90.00
_cell.angle_gamma   90.00
#
_symmetry.space_group_name_H-M   'P 1'
#
loop_
_entity.id
_entity.type
_entity.pdbx_description
1 polymer ?
#
loop_
_entity_poly.entity_id
_entity_poly.type
_entity_poly.pdbx_seq_one_letter_code
_entity_poly.pdbx_strand_id
1 'polypeptide(L)' 'MRESEFWANLDRAFPRRGRSLAQDLVLGELGGLSPAEALGSGMPARRVWEAVCSAMDLPESYRFLHRVRPDRDV' A
#
# COMPACT_ATOMS: atom_id res chain seq x y z
N MET A 1 -9.97 -2.95 -2.79
CA MET A 1 -8.91 -3.01 -3.81
C MET A 1 -8.44 -4.45 -3.93
N ARG A 2 -8.02 -4.84 -5.12
CA ARG A 2 -7.33 -6.11 -5.37
C ARG A 2 -5.88 -6.02 -4.87
N GLU A 3 -5.24 -7.16 -4.65
CA GLU A 3 -3.83 -7.18 -4.27
C GLU A 3 -2.92 -6.54 -5.34
N SER A 4 -3.22 -6.75 -6.62
CA SER A 4 -2.51 -6.08 -7.72
C SER A 4 -2.64 -4.55 -7.68
N GLU A 5 -3.78 -4.03 -7.22
CA GLU A 5 -4.00 -2.58 -7.03
C GLU A 5 -3.24 -2.05 -5.82
N PHE A 6 -3.11 -2.85 -4.76
CA PHE A 6 -2.24 -2.52 -3.63
C PHE A 6 -0.78 -2.38 -4.10
N TRP A 7 -0.28 -3.37 -4.85
CA TRP A 7 1.09 -3.33 -5.36
C TRP A 7 1.31 -2.14 -6.29
N ALA A 8 0.36 -1.84 -7.19
CA ALA A 8 0.42 -0.67 -8.04
C ALA A 8 0.41 0.66 -7.25
N ASN A 9 -0.41 0.75 -6.19
CA ASN A 9 -0.41 1.91 -5.31
C ASN A 9 0.93 2.09 -4.59
N LEU A 10 1.50 0.99 -4.10
CA LEU A 10 2.76 1.00 -3.37
C LEU A 10 3.93 1.41 -4.28
N ASP A 11 3.97 0.87 -5.51
CA ASP A 11 4.96 1.26 -6.52
C ASP A 11 4.77 2.72 -6.95
N ARG A 12 3.53 3.22 -7.04
CA ARG A 12 3.28 4.64 -7.37
C ARG A 12 3.66 5.59 -6.23
N ALA A 13 3.39 5.22 -4.98
CA ALA A 13 3.76 6.02 -3.82
C ALA A 13 5.27 5.96 -3.53
N PHE A 14 5.92 4.84 -3.86
CA PHE A 14 7.32 4.59 -3.58
C PHE A 14 8.07 3.93 -4.77
N PRO A 15 8.29 4.64 -5.89
CA PRO A 15 8.75 4.06 -7.17
C PRO A 15 10.03 3.22 -7.16
N ARG A 16 10.90 3.42 -6.16
CA ARG A 16 12.20 2.72 -6.08
C ARG A 16 12.32 1.75 -4.92
N ARG A 17 11.35 1.78 -4.00
CA ARG A 17 11.46 1.03 -2.74
C ARG A 17 10.16 0.40 -2.28
N GLY A 18 9.07 0.46 -3.06
CA GLY A 18 7.77 -0.10 -2.66
C GLY A 18 7.88 -1.56 -2.24
N ARG A 19 8.57 -2.38 -3.02
CA ARG A 19 8.76 -3.80 -2.71
C ARG A 19 9.56 -4.05 -1.42
N SER A 20 10.67 -3.37 -1.22
CA SER A 20 11.45 -3.49 0.02
C SER A 20 10.67 -2.95 1.23
N LEU A 21 9.99 -1.80 1.07
CA LEU A 21 9.12 -1.22 2.10
C LEU A 21 8.03 -2.21 2.53
N ALA A 22 7.43 -2.96 1.60
CA ALA A 22 6.42 -3.97 1.95
C ALA A 22 6.95 -5.11 2.81
N GLN A 23 8.25 -5.39 2.77
CA GLN A 23 8.87 -6.43 3.60
C GLN A 23 9.24 -5.88 4.98
N ASP A 24 9.71 -4.63 5.04
CA ASP A 24 10.38 -4.09 6.23
C ASP A 24 9.49 -3.18 7.10
N LEU A 25 8.41 -2.60 6.53
CA LEU A 25 7.54 -1.67 7.27
C LEU A 25 6.72 -2.41 8.32
N VAL A 26 6.92 -2.11 9.60
CA VAL A 26 6.12 -2.69 10.69
C VAL A 26 4.81 -1.92 10.86
N LEU A 27 3.68 -2.58 10.63
CA LEU A 27 2.35 -1.98 10.79
C LEU A 27 1.77 -2.29 12.17
N GLY A 28 1.94 -1.36 13.12
CA GLY A 28 1.42 -1.52 14.48
C GLY A 28 -0.08 -1.80 14.56
N GLU A 29 -0.88 -1.15 13.70
CA GLU A 29 -2.33 -1.37 13.59
C GLU A 29 -2.71 -2.80 13.15
N LEU A 30 -1.79 -3.52 12.51
CA LEU A 30 -1.97 -4.90 12.05
C LEU A 30 -1.19 -5.89 12.92
N GLY A 31 -0.92 -5.54 14.18
CA GLY A 31 -0.23 -6.43 15.12
C GLY A 31 1.27 -6.55 14.88
N GLY A 32 1.86 -5.58 14.19
CA GLY A 32 3.31 -5.54 13.91
C GLY A 32 3.73 -6.33 12.67
N LEU A 33 2.78 -6.81 11.87
CA LEU A 33 3.08 -7.46 10.59
C LEU A 33 3.56 -6.45 9.55
N SER A 34 4.39 -6.90 8.63
CA SER A 34 4.69 -6.16 7.40
C SER A 34 3.52 -6.17 6.42
N PRO A 35 3.45 -5.23 5.46
CA PRO A 35 2.44 -5.28 4.42
C PRO A 35 2.43 -6.61 3.66
N ALA A 36 3.60 -7.17 3.36
CA ALA A 36 3.72 -8.46 2.68
C ALA A 36 3.22 -9.62 3.56
N GLU A 37 3.55 -9.63 4.84
CA GLU A 37 3.07 -10.65 5.79
C GLU A 37 1.56 -10.56 5.98
N ALA A 38 1.01 -9.36 6.14
CA ALA A 38 -0.42 -9.14 6.30
C ALA A 38 -1.22 -9.61 5.07
N LEU A 39 -0.72 -9.34 3.85
CA LEU A 39 -1.31 -9.88 2.62
C LEU A 39 -1.21 -11.40 2.57
N GLY A 40 -0.03 -11.96 2.89
CA GLY A 40 0.21 -13.41 2.93
C GLY A 40 -0.66 -14.15 3.94
N SER A 41 -1.04 -13.49 5.04
CA SER A 41 -1.98 -14.03 6.03
C SER A 41 -3.45 -13.91 5.61
N GLY A 42 -3.72 -13.42 4.39
CA GLY A 42 -5.07 -13.26 3.85
C GLY A 42 -5.80 -11.99 4.31
N MET A 43 -5.12 -11.00 4.89
CA MET A 43 -5.80 -9.74 5.21
C MET A 43 -6.26 -9.03 3.93
N PRO A 44 -7.42 -8.34 3.95
CA PRO A 44 -7.87 -7.58 2.81
C PRO A 44 -6.86 -6.50 2.41
N ALA A 45 -6.43 -6.50 1.14
CA ALA A 45 -5.44 -5.54 0.62
C ALA A 45 -5.80 -4.07 0.88
N ARG A 46 -7.11 -3.76 0.94
CA ARG A 46 -7.58 -2.42 1.31
C ARG A 46 -7.17 -2.02 2.73
N ARG A 47 -7.34 -2.94 3.69
CA ARG A 47 -6.98 -2.71 5.09
C ARG A 47 -5.47 -2.54 5.23
N VAL A 48 -4.69 -3.36 4.51
CA VAL A 48 -3.24 -3.22 4.48
C VAL A 48 -2.82 -1.86 3.91
N TRP A 49 -3.44 -1.41 2.82
CA TRP A 49 -3.15 -0.08 2.25
C TRP A 49 -3.50 1.07 3.20
N GLU A 50 -4.64 0.99 3.89
CA GLU A 50 -5.04 2.01 4.87
C GLU A 50 -4.03 2.11 6.01
N ALA A 51 -3.52 0.98 6.51
CA ALA A 51 -2.46 0.94 7.51
C ALA A 51 -1.12 1.50 6.99
N VAL A 52 -0.76 1.21 5.73
CA VAL A 52 0.43 1.83 5.09
C VAL A 52 0.27 3.34 5.00
N CYS A 53 -0.89 3.84 4.56
CA CYS A 53 -1.16 5.27 4.49
C CYS A 53 -1.04 5.93 5.87
N SER A 54 -1.58 5.29 6.91
CA SER A 54 -1.48 5.77 8.30
C SER A 54 -0.02 5.80 8.77
N ALA A 55 0.71 4.68 8.64
CA ALA A 55 2.09 4.54 9.12
C ALA A 55 3.10 5.45 8.41
N MET A 56 2.87 5.74 7.12
CA MET A 56 3.76 6.55 6.29
C MET A 56 3.30 8.01 6.16
N ASP A 57 2.24 8.41 6.89
CA ASP A 57 1.61 9.72 6.84
C ASP A 57 1.32 10.19 5.40
N LEU A 58 0.71 9.29 4.61
CA LEU A 58 0.34 9.59 3.22
C LEU A 58 -0.91 10.45 3.16
N PRO A 59 -1.02 11.35 2.16
CA PRO A 59 -2.22 12.17 1.98
C PRO A 59 -3.49 11.32 1.84
N GLU A 60 -4.62 11.81 2.36
CA GLU A 60 -5.92 11.09 2.32
C GLU A 60 -6.32 10.67 0.89
N SER A 61 -5.95 11.45 -0.11
CA SER A 61 -6.19 11.14 -1.53
C SER A 61 -5.56 9.82 -1.97
N TYR A 62 -4.48 9.38 -1.32
CA TYR A 62 -3.79 8.13 -1.64
C TYR A 62 -4.62 6.89 -1.30
N ARG A 63 -5.61 7.00 -0.40
CA ARG A 63 -6.57 5.90 -0.18
C ARG A 63 -7.34 5.52 -1.44
N PHE A 64 -7.47 6.47 -2.37
CA PHE A 64 -8.15 6.31 -3.66
C PHE A 64 -7.18 6.24 -4.86
N LEU A 65 -5.86 6.13 -4.63
CA LEU A 65 -4.84 6.16 -5.68
C LEU A 65 -5.09 5.15 -6.81
N HIS A 66 -5.58 3.96 -6.47
CA HIS A 66 -5.93 2.89 -7.41
C HIS A 66 -7.07 3.26 -8.37
N ARG A 67 -7.84 4.31 -8.07
CA ARG A 67 -8.94 4.84 -8.90
C ARG A 67 -8.48 5.99 -9.78
N VAL A 68 -7.36 6.62 -9.44
CA VAL A 68 -6.77 7.68 -10.25
C VAL A 68 -6.09 7.01 -11.42
N ARG A 69 -6.72 7.08 -12.60
CA ARG A 69 -6.05 6.70 -13.84
C ARG A 69 -4.75 7.51 -13.93
N PRO A 70 -3.60 6.91 -14.25
CA PRO A 70 -2.45 7.72 -14.63
C PRO A 70 -2.94 8.63 -15.77
N ASP A 71 -2.72 9.94 -15.65
CA ASP A 71 -2.99 10.83 -16.76
C ASP A 71 -2.30 10.25 -17.99
N ARG A 72 -3.10 9.98 -19.02
CA ARG A 72 -2.59 9.58 -20.33
C ARG A 72 -2.22 10.86 -21.06
N ASP A 73 -1.19 11.55 -20.58
CA ASP A 73 -0.54 12.67 -21.25
C ASP A 73 0.97 12.38 -21.13
N VAL A 74 1.75 12.10 -22.18
CA VAL A 74 1.71 12.38 -23.62
C VAL A 74 2.40 11.24 -24.36
#